data_AF-A0A6B3F7E4-F1
#
_entry.id   AF-A0A6B3F7E4-F1
#
_cell.length_a   1.000
_cell.length_b   1.000
_cell.length_c   1.000
_cell.angle_alpha   90.00
_cell.angle_beta   90.00
_cell.angle_gamma   90.00
#
_symmetry.space_group_name_H-M   'P 1'
#
loop_
_entity.id
_entity.type
_entity.pdbx_description
1 polymer ?
#
loop_
_entity_poly.entity_id
_entity_poly.type
_entity_poly.pdbx_seq_one_letter_code
_entity_poly.pdbx_strand_id
1 'polypeptide(L)' 'LRDLGGIVVIDFIDMVLESNRDLVLRRLLECLGRDRTKHQVAEVTSLGLVQMTRKRVGQGLLESFSETCV' A
#
# COMPACT_ATOMS: atom_id res chain seq x y z
N LEU A 1 -3.40 -7.02 -9.58
CA LEU A 1 -2.61 -8.28 -9.53
C LEU A 1 -2.96 -9.19 -8.33
N ARG A 2 -3.44 -8.68 -7.18
CA ARG A 2 -3.91 -9.53 -6.05
C ARG A 2 -5.30 -9.18 -5.50
N ASP A 3 -5.89 -8.10 -6.03
CA ASP A 3 -7.11 -7.45 -5.51
C ASP A 3 -7.15 -7.25 -3.98
N LEU A 4 -6.04 -6.77 -3.40
CA LEU A 4 -5.95 -6.46 -1.98
C LEU A 4 -6.93 -5.34 -1.60
N GLY A 5 -7.59 -5.49 -0.46
CA GLY A 5 -8.47 -4.48 0.09
C GLY A 5 -8.40 -4.46 1.62
N GLY A 6 -8.54 -3.27 2.20
CA GLY A 6 -8.34 -3.01 3.62
C GLY A 6 -7.16 -2.06 3.86
N ILE A 7 -6.60 -2.14 5.06
CA ILE A 7 -5.43 -1.37 5.47
C ILE A 7 -4.17 -2.08 4.94
N VAL A 8 -3.29 -1.33 4.30
CA VAL A 8 -1.97 -1.79 3.85
C VAL A 8 -0.93 -0.92 4.53
N VAL A 9 0.07 -1.56 5.13
CA VAL A 9 1.23 -0.91 5.73
C VAL A 9 2.45 -1.28 4.87
N ILE A 10 3.19 -0.27 4.45
CA ILE A 10 4.37 -0.42 3.59
C ILE A 10 5.59 0.08 4.39
N ASP A 11 6.54 -0.83 4.55
CA ASP A 11 7.84 -0.55 5.18
C ASP A 11 8.88 -0.37 4.07
N PHE A 12 9.25 0.89 3.80
CA PHE A 12 10.29 1.20 2.82
C PHE A 12 11.66 1.15 3.50
N ILE A 13 12.70 0.87 2.71
CA ILE A 13 14.09 0.91 3.19
C ILE A 13 14.39 2.30 3.77
N ASP A 14 15.14 2.32 4.87
CA ASP A 14 15.58 3.54 5.53
C ASP A 14 16.31 4.48 4.57
N MET A 15 15.86 5.73 4.54
CA MET A 15 16.42 6.79 3.72
C MET A 15 16.93 7.91 4.61
N VAL A 16 18.23 8.21 4.50
CA VAL A 16 18.87 9.29 5.28
C VAL A 16 18.40 10.66 4.82
N LEU A 17 18.23 10.86 3.51
CA LEU A 17 17.79 12.12 2.94
C LEU A 17 16.27 12.19 2.84
N GLU A 18 15.70 13.28 3.36
CA GLU A 18 14.25 13.52 3.31
C GLU A 18 13.71 13.56 1.88
N SER A 19 14.46 14.17 0.96
CA SER A 19 14.11 14.24 -0.45
C SER A 19 13.92 12.87 -1.11
N ASN A 20 14.64 11.84 -0.65
CA ASN A 20 14.45 10.47 -1.16
C ASN A 20 13.12 9.90 -0.68
N ARG A 21 12.72 10.17 0.57
CA ARG A 21 11.42 9.76 1.10
C ARG A 21 10.28 10.41 0.31
N ASP A 22 10.41 11.70 0.03
CA ASP A 22 9.44 12.45 -0.78
C ASP A 22 9.32 11.90 -2.21
N LEU A 23 10.45 11.55 -2.83
CA LEU A 23 10.48 10.94 -4.15
C LEU A 23 9.75 9.59 -4.17
N VAL A 24 9.97 8.75 -3.16
CA VAL A 24 9.28 7.45 -3.01
C VAL A 24 7.78 7.66 -2.82
N LEU A 25 7.37 8.57 -1.94
CA LEU A 25 5.95 8.85 -1.68
C LEU A 25 5.26 9.42 -2.92
N ARG A 26 5.90 10.37 -3.61
CA ARG A 26 5.39 10.92 -4.87
C ARG A 26 5.23 9.82 -5.92
N ARG A 27 6.22 8.95 -6.07
CA ARG A 27 6.16 7.85 -7.04
C ARG A 27 5.06 6.84 -6.70
N LEU A 28 4.84 6.56 -5.42
CA LEU A 28 3.74 5.73 -4.94
C LEU A 28 2.39 6.34 -5.35
N LEU A 29 2.18 7.64 -5.09
CA LEU A 29 0.96 8.36 -5.45
C LEU A 29 0.73 8.38 -6.98
N GLU A 30 1.77 8.64 -7.78
CA GLU A 30 1.69 8.60 -9.25
C GLU A 30 1.28 7.22 -9.77
N CYS A 31 1.81 6.15 -9.17
CA CYS A 31 1.45 4.78 -9.53
C CYS A 31 0.00 4.46 -9.12
N LEU A 32 -0.42 4.89 -7.93
CA LEU A 32 -1.78 4.71 -7.42
C LEU A 32 -2.81 5.49 -8.23
N GLY A 33 -2.45 6.60 -8.87
CA GLY A 33 -3.33 7.34 -9.79
C GLY A 33 -3.85 6.51 -10.98
N ARG A 34 -3.27 5.34 -11.26
CA ARG A 34 -3.75 4.39 -12.28
C ARG A 34 -4.74 3.37 -11.73
N ASP A 35 -4.87 3.24 -10.41
CA ASP A 35 -5.80 2.33 -9.77
C ASP A 35 -7.21 2.94 -9.77
N ARG A 36 -8.16 2.21 -10.37
CA ARG A 36 -9.57 2.62 -10.45
C ARG A 36 -10.32 2.42 -9.14
N THR A 37 -9.77 1.62 -8.23
CA THR A 37 -10.38 1.36 -6.93
C THR A 37 -10.08 2.51 -5.97
N LYS A 38 -11.12 2.99 -5.26
CA LYS A 38 -10.97 4.04 -4.24
C LYS A 38 -9.89 3.64 -3.23
N HIS A 39 -8.92 4.52 -3.07
CA HIS A 39 -7.81 4.35 -2.14
C HIS A 39 -7.51 5.69 -1.46
N GLN A 40 -6.80 5.62 -0.34
CA GLN A 40 -6.31 6.80 0.37
C GLN A 40 -4.95 6.45 0.97
N VAL A 41 -3.96 7.31 0.77
CA VAL A 41 -2.67 7.23 1.44
C VAL A 41 -2.69 8.22 2.60
N ALA A 42 -2.29 7.75 3.78
CA ALA A 42 -2.15 8.57 4.98
C ALA A 42 -0.71 9.08 5.12
N GLU A 43 -0.48 9.97 6.08
CA GLU A 43 0.86 10.44 6.41
C GLU A 43 1.77 9.29 6.85
N VAL A 44 3.08 9.49 6.68
CA VAL A 44 4.09 8.57 7.17
C VAL A 44 4.02 8.56 8.70
N THR A 45 3.96 7.36 9.28
CA THR A 45 3.93 7.20 10.73
C THR A 45 5.24 7.65 11.38
N SER A 46 5.24 7.85 12.69
CA SER A 46 6.46 8.13 13.46
C SER A 46 7.52 7.02 13.36
N LEU A 47 7.11 5.81 12.98
CA LEU A 47 7.99 4.66 12.75
C LEU A 47 8.54 4.59 11.31
N GLY A 48 8.24 5.57 10.46
CA GLY A 48 8.69 5.58 9.06
C GLY A 48 7.82 4.75 8.11
N LEU A 49 6.75 4.13 8.61
CA LEU A 49 5.84 3.30 7.80
C LEU A 49 4.85 4.16 7.01
N VAL A 50 4.57 3.78 5.77
CA VAL A 50 3.49 4.37 4.96
C VAL A 50 2.22 3.55 5.16
N GLN A 51 1.12 4.23 5.51
CA GLN A 51 -0.19 3.60 5.65
C GLN A 51 -1.11 4.00 4.50
N MET A 52 -1.87 3.05 3.97
CA MET A 52 -2.94 3.33 3.01
C MET A 52 -4.17 2.45 3.22
N THR A 53 -5.31 2.90 2.72
CA THR A 53 -6.52 2.07 2.59
C THR A 53 -6.85 1.88 1.11
N ARG A 54 -7.34 0.69 0.76
CA ARG A 54 -7.88 0.39 -0.58
C ARG A 54 -9.24 -0.29 -0.42
N LYS A 55 -10.27 0.22 -1.10
CA LYS A 55 -11.62 -0.37 -1.07
C LYS A 55 -11.55 -1.82 -1.56
N ARG A 56 -12.19 -2.74 -0.83
CA ARG A 56 -12.36 -4.12 -1.27
C ARG A 56 -13.43 -4.18 -2.37
N VAL A 57 -13.10 -4.76 -3.52
CA VAL A 57 -14.01 -4.89 -4.68
C VAL A 57 -14.34 -6.33 -5.04
N GLY A 58 -13.67 -7.32 -4.43
CA GLY A 58 -13.95 -8.74 -4.61
C GLY A 58 -13.22 -9.61 -3.58
N GLN A 59 -13.19 -10.93 -3.85
CA GLN A 59 -12.28 -11.85 -3.17
C GLN A 59 -10.88 -11.67 -3.77
N GLY A 60 -9.90 -11.44 -2.89
CA GLY A 60 -8.50 -11.31 -3.29
C GLY A 60 -7.91 -12.66 -3.67
N LEU A 61 -6.69 -12.61 -4.20
CA LEU A 61 -5.95 -13.81 -4.64
C LEU A 61 -5.77 -14.82 -3.49
N LEU A 62 -5.54 -14.32 -2.26
CA LEU A 62 -5.36 -15.17 -1.08
C LEU A 62 -6.66 -15.94 -0.78
N GLU A 63 -7.80 -15.24 -0.75
CA GLU A 63 -9.09 -15.86 -0.50
C GLU A 63 -9.49 -16.87 -1.58
N SER A 64 -9.02 -16.70 -2.83
CA SER A 64 -9.35 -17.60 -3.94
C SER A 64 -8.41 -18.81 -4.11
N PHE A 65 -7.16 -18.72 -3.66
CA PHE A 65 -6.11 -19.70 -4.00
C PHE A 65 -5.30 -20.19 -2.80
N SER A 66 -5.75 -19.95 -1.57
CA SER A 66 -5.08 -20.46 -0.38
C SER A 66 -6.06 -21.09 0.59
N GLU A 67 -5.52 -21.96 1.43
CA GLU A 67 -6.19 -22.54 2.58
C GLU A 67 -5.39 -22.20 3.84
N THR A 68 -6.08 -22.25 4.98
CA THR A 68 -5.41 -22.07 6.27
C THR A 68 -4.43 -23.23 6.48
N CYS A 69 -3.16 -22.89 6.74
CA CYS A 69 -2.19 -23.89 7.19
C CYS A 69 -2.64 -24.46 8.53
N VAL A 70 -2.96 -25.75 8.56
CA VAL A 70 -3.33 -26.52 9.76
C VAL A 70 -2.11 -27.16 10.42
#